data_AF-A0A2E8ECM7-F1
#
_entry.id   AF-A0A2E8ECM7-F1
#
_cell.length_a   1.000
_cell.length_b   1.000
_cell.length_c   1.000
_cell.angle_alpha   90.00
_cell.angle_beta   90.00
_cell.angle_gamma   90.00
#
_symmetry.space_group_name_H-M   'P 1'
#
loop_
_entity.id
_entity.type
_entity.pdbx_description
1 polymer ?
#
loop_
_entity_poly.entity_id
_entity_poly.type
_entity_poly.pdbx_seq_one_letter_code
_entity_poly.pdbx_strand_id
1 'polypeptide(L)' 'MTNTCVDCGAGMDVPNDALIGEIIGCPDCGLDYVIENDDSGGKQLKELLIEGEDWGE' A
#
# COMPACT_ATOMS: atom_id res chain seq x y z
N MET A 1 -10.61 6.34 5.77
CA MET A 1 -10.55 4.91 6.12
C MET A 1 -9.17 4.72 6.71
N THR A 2 -9.06 4.26 7.96
CA THR A 2 -7.74 4.15 8.60
C THR A 2 -7.22 2.75 8.40
N ASN A 3 -6.26 2.61 7.49
CA ASN A 3 -5.52 1.36 7.31
C ASN A 3 -4.44 1.29 8.39
N THR A 4 -4.00 0.09 8.75
CA THR A 4 -2.89 -0.09 9.71
C THR A 4 -1.75 -0.77 8.96
N CYS A 5 -0.56 -0.18 9.04
CA CYS A 5 0.64 -0.81 8.51
C CYS A 5 0.89 -2.11 9.27
N VAL A 6 1.03 -3.22 8.53
CA VAL A 6 1.19 -4.54 9.16
C VAL A 6 2.59 -4.76 9.74
N ASP A 7 3.57 -3.97 9.29
CA ASP A 7 4.96 -4.07 9.72
C ASP A 7 5.23 -3.30 11.03
N CYS A 8 4.83 -2.02 11.08
CA CYS A 8 5.09 -1.17 12.25
C CYS A 8 3.85 -0.80 13.08
N GLY A 9 2.64 -1.12 12.61
CA GLY A 9 1.39 -0.78 13.30
C GLY A 9 0.96 0.68 13.17
N ALA A 10 1.63 1.49 12.35
CA ALA A 10 1.28 2.89 12.13
C ALA A 10 -0.08 3.03 11.41
N GLY A 11 -0.81 4.10 11.75
CA GLY A 11 -2.04 4.47 11.06
C GLY A 11 -1.73 5.05 9.68
N MET A 12 -2.34 4.45 8.66
CA MET A 12 -2.22 4.83 7.25
C MET A 12 -3.50 5.49 6.78
N ASP A 13 -3.39 6.67 6.17
CA ASP A 13 -4.51 7.35 5.51
C ASP A 13 -4.37 7.24 3.99
N VAL A 14 -5.45 6.84 3.32
CA VAL A 14 -5.48 6.75 1.86
C VAL A 14 -6.25 7.96 1.32
N PRO A 15 -5.62 8.83 0.51
CA PRO A 15 -6.29 9.99 -0.06
C PRO A 15 -7.54 9.61 -0.87
N ASN A 16 -8.57 10.45 -0.80
CA ASN A 16 -9.81 10.22 -1.54
C ASN A 16 -9.60 10.25 -3.06
N ASP A 17 -8.64 11.04 -3.54
CA ASP A 17 -8.29 11.16 -4.97
C ASP A 17 -7.27 10.11 -5.45
N ALA A 18 -6.70 9.31 -4.53
CA ALA A 18 -5.73 8.29 -4.87
C ALA A 18 -6.31 7.28 -5.86
N LEU A 19 -5.53 6.88 -6.86
CA LEU A 19 -6.00 6.01 -7.94
C LEU A 19 -5.68 4.55 -7.65
N ILE A 20 -6.47 3.64 -8.21
CA ILE A 20 -6.17 2.20 -8.18
C ILE A 20 -4.85 1.97 -8.94
N GLY A 21 -3.93 1.22 -8.33
CA GLY A 21 -2.58 0.99 -8.83
C GLY A 21 -1.54 2.03 -8.39
N GLU A 22 -1.94 3.09 -7.67
CA GLU A 22 -0.99 4.02 -7.06
C GLU A 22 -0.26 3.35 -5.89
N ILE A 23 1.01 3.72 -5.71
CA ILE A 23 1.86 3.22 -4.63
C ILE A 23 1.87 4.26 -3.50
N ILE A 24 1.58 3.81 -2.29
CA ILE A 24 1.66 4.59 -1.06
C ILE A 24 2.60 3.91 -0.07
N GLY A 25 3.61 4.64 0.37
CA GLY A 25 4.57 4.17 1.37
C GLY A 25 4.10 4.47 2.79
N CYS A 26 4.40 3.58 3.73
CA CYS A 26 4.22 3.85 5.14
C CYS A 26 5.11 5.02 5.58
N PRO A 27 4.56 6.10 6.16
CA PRO A 27 5.35 7.26 6.56
C PRO A 27 6.29 6.95 7.74
N ASP A 28 6.05 5.87 8.47
CA ASP A 28 6.81 5.48 9.66
C ASP A 28 7.93 4.48 9.36
N CYS A 29 7.64 3.38 8.63
CA CYS A 29 8.65 2.33 8.36
C CYS A 29 9.07 2.22 6.89
N GLY A 30 8.39 2.90 5.97
CA GLY A 30 8.74 2.88 4.55
C GLY A 30 8.26 1.65 3.76
N LEU A 31 7.43 0.77 4.36
CA LEU A 31 6.82 -0.33 3.62
C LEU A 31 5.87 0.19 2.53
N ASP A 32 6.08 -0.23 1.29
CA ASP A 32 5.28 0.16 0.15
C ASP A 32 4.01 -0.68 0.03
N TYR A 33 2.91 -0.01 -0.31
CA TYR A 33 1.60 -0.62 -0.61
C TYR A 33 1.10 -0.15 -1.95
N VAL A 34 0.37 -1.00 -2.66
CA VAL A 34 -0.41 -0.65 -3.85
C VAL A 34 -1.90 -0.56 -3.49
N ILE A 35 -2.58 0.45 -4.03
CA ILE A 35 -4.03 0.63 -3.87
C ILE A 35 -4.77 -0.32 -4.82
N GLU A 36 -5.61 -1.19 -4.28
CA GLU A 36 -6.48 -2.09 -5.05
C GLU A 36 -7.96 -1.88 -4.68
N ASN A 37 -8.87 -2.42 -5.48
CA ASN A 37 -10.28 -2.52 -5.09
C ASN A 37 -10.47 -3.75 -4.20
N ASP A 38 -11.27 -3.60 -3.14
CA ASP A 38 -11.84 -4.73 -2.41
C ASP A 38 -13.03 -5.33 -3.19
N ASP A 39 -13.49 -6.50 -2.76
CA ASP A 39 -14.62 -7.23 -3.35
C ASP A 39 -15.93 -6.40 -3.33
N SER A 40 -16.07 -5.49 -2.37
CA SER A 40 -17.21 -4.57 -2.25
C SER A 40 -17.07 -3.30 -3.10
N GLY A 41 -15.97 -3.13 -3.84
CA GLY A 41 -15.66 -1.94 -4.63
C GLY A 41 -15.09 -0.76 -3.83
N GLY A 42 -14.68 -0.99 -2.57
CA GLY A 42 -13.91 -0.02 -1.78
C GLY A 42 -12.43 -0.04 -2.14
N LYS A 43 -11.65 0.93 -1.65
CA LYS A 43 -10.18 0.92 -1.78
C LYS A 43 -9.56 0.12 -0.63
N GLN A 44 -8.56 -0.69 -0.92
CA GLN A 44 -7.73 -1.39 0.06
C GLN A 44 -6.24 -1.24 -0.25
N LEU A 45 -5.39 -1.46 0.76
CA LEU A 45 -3.94 -1.47 0.60
C LEU A 45 -3.44 -2.90 0.57
N LYS A 46 -2.68 -3.25 -0.48
CA LYS A 46 -1.96 -4.51 -0.59
C LYS A 46 -0.47 -4.25 -0.53
N GLU A 47 0.23 -5.05 0.25
CA GLU A 47 1.68 -4.95 0.39
C GLU A 47 2.37 -5.15 -0.95
N LEU A 48 3.23 -4.21 -1.33
CA LEU A 48 4.04 -4.33 -2.53
C LEU A 48 5.33 -5.07 -2.16
N LEU A 49 5.29 -6.39 -2.30
CA LEU A 49 6.50 -7.21 -2.19
C LEU A 49 7.34 -6.97 -3.44
N ILE A 50 8.29 -6.05 -3.37
CA ILE A 50 9.36 -5.97 -4.35
C ILE A 50 10.24 -7.17 -4.07
N GLU A 51 10.12 -8.22 -4.87
CA GLU A 51 11.06 -9.34 -4.85
C GLU A 51 12.43 -8.79 -5.23
N GLY A 52 13.21 -8.42 -4.21
CA GLY A 52 14.60 -8.03 -4.34
C GLY A 52 15.38 -9.26 -4.74
N GLU A 53 15.69 -9.37 -6.04
CA GLU A 53 17.00 -9.77 -6.61
C GLU A 53 16.89 -10.18 -8.10
N ASP A 54 16.11 -9.49 -8.93
CA ASP A 54 16.26 -9.65 -10.40
C ASP A 54 15.96 -8.35 -11.18
N TRP A 55 16.45 -7.22 -10.65
CA TRP A 55 16.59 -6.00 -11.44
C TRP A 55 17.81 -6.13 -12.38
N GLY A 56 17.73 -7.02 -13.37
CA GLY A 56 18.65 -7.04 -14.50
C GLY A 56 19.00 -8.41 -15.05
N GLU A 57 18.43 -8.73 -16.21
CA GLU A 57 19.21 -9.25 -17.34
C GLU A 57 18.95 -8.42 -18.60
#